data_AF-U2EX18-F1
#
_entry.id   AF-U2EX18-F1
#
_cell.length_a   1.000
_cell.length_b   1.000
_cell.length_c   1.000
_cell.angle_alpha   90.00
_cell.angle_beta   90.00
_cell.angle_gamma   90.00
#
_symmetry.space_group_name_H-M   'P 1'
#
loop_
_entity.id
_entity.type
_entity.pdbx_description
1 polymer ?
#
loop_
_entity_poly.entity_id
_entity_poly.type
_entity_poly.pdbx_seq_one_letter_code
_entity_poly.pdbx_strand_id
1 'polypeptide(L)'
;MIKEFKFGYLLSKFKLYLKTRGEYNMATVVRLTRMGRKKRPFYRIVVTDSRKRRDSGWIESIGYYNPMVEPNVINFNKERLDYWKSVGAKLSDRVAQITK
;
A
#
# COMPACT_ATOMS: atom_id res chain seq x y z
N MET A 1 -37.62 1.62 -0.13
CA MET A 1 -36.74 0.52 0.32
C MET A 1 -35.96 -0.08 -0.87
N ILE A 2 -35.27 0.73 -1.70
CA ILE A 2 -34.52 0.25 -2.89
C ILE A 2 -33.25 1.10 -3.13
N LYS A 3 -32.51 1.45 -2.07
CA LYS A 3 -31.27 2.25 -2.22
C LYS A 3 -29.98 1.60 -1.70
N GLU A 4 -30.05 0.45 -1.04
CA GLU A 4 -28.86 -0.21 -0.50
C GLU A 4 -28.30 -1.34 -1.38
N PHE A 5 -29.13 -1.96 -2.23
CA PHE A 5 -28.71 -3.11 -3.05
C PHE A 5 -27.73 -2.79 -4.19
N LYS A 6 -27.62 -1.52 -4.60
CA LYS A 6 -26.71 -1.14 -5.71
C LYS A 6 -25.24 -1.02 -5.28
N PHE A 7 -24.96 -0.69 -4.01
CA PHE A 7 -23.58 -0.45 -3.56
C PHE A 7 -22.78 -1.76 -3.47
N GLY A 8 -23.39 -2.82 -2.92
CA GLY A 8 -22.77 -4.14 -2.83
C GLY A 8 -22.54 -4.80 -4.20
N TYR A 9 -23.49 -4.67 -5.13
CA TYR A 9 -23.35 -5.21 -6.48
C TYR A 9 -22.25 -4.48 -7.27
N LEU A 10 -22.16 -3.15 -7.16
CA LEU A 10 -21.12 -2.38 -7.84
C LEU A 10 -19.72 -2.69 -7.29
N LEU A 11 -19.58 -2.81 -5.97
CA LEU A 11 -18.33 -3.23 -5.33
C LEU A 11 -17.93 -4.66 -5.73
N SER A 12 -18.90 -5.57 -5.80
CA SER A 12 -18.69 -6.95 -6.28
C SER A 12 -18.26 -6.98 -7.75
N LYS A 13 -18.96 -6.24 -8.64
CA LYS A 13 -18.64 -6.17 -10.06
C LYS A 13 -17.31 -5.46 -10.31
N PHE A 14 -16.96 -4.45 -9.53
CA PHE A 14 -15.66 -3.78 -9.59
C PHE A 14 -14.54 -4.71 -9.14
N LYS A 15 -14.74 -5.46 -8.04
CA LYS A 15 -13.82 -6.48 -7.57
C LYS A 15 -13.64 -7.62 -8.58
N LEU A 16 -14.71 -8.03 -9.27
CA LEU A 16 -14.68 -9.02 -10.35
C LEU A 16 -13.99 -8.47 -11.61
N TYR A 17 -14.23 -7.20 -11.95
CA TYR A 17 -13.61 -6.50 -13.08
C TYR A 17 -12.09 -6.39 -12.92
N LEU A 18 -11.62 -6.07 -11.72
CA LEU A 18 -10.19 -6.09 -11.38
C LEU A 18 -9.62 -7.53 -11.43
N LYS A 19 -10.44 -8.56 -11.16
CA LYS A 19 -10.02 -9.97 -11.24
C LYS A 19 -9.91 -10.49 -12.67
N THR A 20 -10.84 -10.15 -13.55
CA THR A 20 -10.88 -10.64 -14.94
C THR A 20 -9.87 -9.95 -15.86
N ARG A 21 -9.41 -8.73 -15.53
CA ARG A 21 -8.27 -8.08 -16.22
C ARG A 21 -6.89 -8.59 -15.79
N GLY A 22 -6.81 -9.53 -14.84
CA GLY A 22 -5.53 -9.93 -14.24
C GLY A 22 -4.94 -8.88 -13.29
N GLU A 23 -5.73 -7.88 -12.88
CA GLU A 23 -5.32 -6.79 -12.00
C GLU A 23 -5.44 -7.13 -10.51
N TYR A 24 -5.73 -8.38 -10.14
CA TYR A 24 -5.20 -8.95 -8.89
C TYR A 24 -3.73 -9.26 -9.12
N ASN A 25 -2.93 -8.20 -9.12
CA ASN A 25 -1.52 -8.31 -9.41
C ASN A 25 -0.87 -9.10 -8.26
N MET A 26 -0.51 -10.36 -8.52
CA MET A 26 0.52 -11.11 -7.75
C MET A 26 1.82 -10.28 -7.58
N ALA A 27 1.96 -9.23 -8.39
CA ALA A 27 3.03 -8.24 -8.39
C ALA A 27 2.78 -7.01 -7.50
N THR A 28 1.64 -6.82 -6.82
CA THR A 28 1.43 -5.68 -5.90
C THR A 28 2.23 -5.87 -4.63
N VAL A 29 3.00 -4.84 -4.25
CA VAL A 29 3.84 -4.83 -3.07
C VAL A 29 3.65 -3.58 -2.23
N VAL A 30 3.79 -3.75 -0.91
CA VAL A 30 3.92 -2.67 0.05
C VAL A 30 5.40 -2.50 0.37
N ARG A 31 5.98 -1.37 -0.03
CA ARG A 31 7.43 -1.12 0.09
C ARG A 31 7.72 0.31 0.54
N LEU A 32 8.97 0.54 0.92
CA LEU A 32 9.47 1.88 1.24
C LEU A 32 9.96 2.59 -0.03
N THR A 33 9.45 3.80 -0.24
CA THR A 33 10.01 4.75 -1.22
C THR A 33 10.87 5.77 -0.49
N ARG A 34 12.09 5.98 -0.99
CA ARG A 34 13.04 6.91 -0.35
C ARG A 34 12.73 8.33 -0.79
N MET A 35 12.56 9.17 0.21
CA MET A 35 12.43 10.61 0.13
C MET A 35 13.53 11.28 0.98
N GLY A 36 13.54 12.61 0.97
CA GLY A 36 14.48 13.40 1.77
C GLY A 36 15.74 13.78 1.01
N ARG A 37 16.76 14.19 1.75
CA ARG A 37 18.01 14.73 1.21
C ARG A 37 19.18 13.78 1.48
N LYS A 38 20.34 14.06 0.89
CA LYS A 38 21.59 13.38 1.24
C LYS A 38 21.80 13.43 2.76
N LYS A 39 22.16 12.29 3.37
CA LYS A 39 22.32 12.12 4.83
C LYS A 39 21.07 12.40 5.70
N ARG A 40 19.89 12.61 5.10
CA ARG A 40 18.62 12.79 5.82
C ARG A 40 17.51 11.97 5.14
N PRO A 41 17.54 10.64 5.25
CA PRO A 41 16.53 9.76 4.67
C PRO A 41 15.17 9.94 5.35
N PHE A 42 14.12 9.95 4.54
CA PHE A 42 12.73 9.85 4.97
C PHE A 42 12.06 8.81 4.06
N TYR A 43 11.17 7.97 4.57
CA TYR A 43 10.56 6.91 3.78
C TYR A 43 9.05 7.04 3.76
N ARG A 44 8.43 6.91 2.59
CA ARG A 44 6.98 6.70 2.48
C ARG A 44 6.70 5.21 2.41
N ILE A 45 5.64 4.75 3.08
CA ILE A 45 5.11 3.39 2.95
C ILE A 45 4.08 3.46 1.84
N VAL A 46 4.38 2.81 0.71
CA VAL A 46 3.57 2.91 -0.51
C VAL A 46 3.15 1.54 -1.02
N VAL A 47 1.98 1.50 -1.63
CA VAL A 47 1.42 0.36 -2.35
C VAL A 47 1.65 0.59 -3.84
N THR A 48 2.36 -0.33 -4.48
CA THR A 48 2.71 -0.18 -5.90
C THR A 48 2.98 -1.52 -6.55
N ASP A 49 3.10 -1.53 -7.86
CA ASP A 49 3.51 -2.72 -8.61
C ASP A 49 5.03 -2.94 -8.43
N SER A 50 5.43 -4.18 -8.17
CA SER A 50 6.82 -4.60 -7.94
C SER A 50 7.77 -4.28 -9.10
N ARG A 51 7.26 -4.23 -10.33
CA ARG A 51 8.03 -3.93 -11.54
C ARG A 51 8.39 -2.44 -11.63
N LYS A 52 7.72 -1.57 -10.86
CA LYS A 52 7.98 -0.13 -10.89
C LYS A 52 9.27 0.24 -10.16
N ARG A 53 10.00 1.23 -10.68
CA ARG A 53 11.19 1.83 -10.06
C ARG A 53 10.89 2.29 -8.63
N ARG A 54 11.86 2.25 -7.71
CA ARG A 54 11.67 2.55 -6.27
C ARG A 54 10.93 3.87 -6.00
N ASP A 55 11.36 4.93 -6.69
CA ASP A 55 10.91 6.32 -6.44
C ASP A 55 9.91 6.82 -7.50
N SER A 56 9.35 5.93 -8.33
CA SER A 56 8.28 6.31 -9.27
C SER A 56 6.92 6.40 -8.57
N GLY A 57 5.89 6.76 -9.33
CA GLY A 57 4.51 6.79 -8.85
C GLY A 57 4.04 5.46 -8.24
N TRP A 58 3.09 5.58 -7.32
CA TRP A 58 2.46 4.50 -6.56
C TRP A 58 0.93 4.55 -6.70
N ILE A 59 0.27 3.46 -6.32
CA ILE A 59 -1.20 3.37 -6.31
C ILE A 59 -1.75 4.14 -5.11
N GLU A 60 -1.16 3.91 -3.92
CA GLU A 60 -1.59 4.55 -2.67
C GLU A 60 -0.38 4.75 -1.74
N SER A 61 -0.38 5.85 -0.99
CA SER A 61 0.58 6.11 0.10
C SER A 61 -0.15 5.91 1.42
N ILE A 62 0.20 4.85 2.15
CA ILE A 62 -0.52 4.45 3.37
C ILE A 62 0.17 4.92 4.66
N GLY A 63 1.36 5.52 4.56
CA GLY A 63 2.08 6.02 5.72
C GLY A 63 3.50 6.49 5.42
N TYR A 64 4.27 6.68 6.48
CA TYR A 64 5.67 7.06 6.42
C TYR A 64 6.48 6.50 7.60
N TYR A 65 7.79 6.48 7.42
CA TYR A 65 8.79 6.09 8.39
C TYR A 65 9.95 7.09 8.38
N ASN A 66 10.26 7.63 9.54
CA ASN A 66 11.33 8.60 9.75
C ASN A 66 12.36 8.04 10.75
N PRO A 67 13.53 7.57 10.26
CA PRO A 67 14.60 7.08 11.12
C PRO A 67 15.52 8.17 11.69
N MET A 68 15.26 9.46 11.38
CA MET A 68 16.14 10.57 11.76
C MET A 68 15.81 11.17 13.13
N VAL A 69 14.83 10.61 13.83
CA VAL A 69 14.35 11.08 15.13
C VAL A 69 14.41 9.91 16.11
N GLU A 70 14.73 10.21 17.37
CA GLU A 70 14.81 9.24 18.45
C GLU A 70 13.68 9.53 19.45
N PRO A 71 12.71 8.62 19.64
CA PRO A 71 12.55 7.33 18.98
C PRO A 71 12.09 7.46 17.51
N ASN A 72 12.41 6.45 16.70
CA ASN A 72 12.00 6.39 15.29
C ASN A 72 10.50 6.62 15.13
N VAL A 73 10.10 7.56 14.26
CA VAL A 73 8.69 7.85 14.03
C VAL A 73 8.16 7.01 12.88
N ILE A 74 7.10 6.26 13.16
CA ILE A 74 6.31 5.55 12.15
C ILE A 74 4.84 5.93 12.29
N ASN A 75 4.20 6.23 11.16
CA ASN A 75 2.77 6.51 11.12
C ASN A 75 2.19 5.92 9.83
N PHE A 76 1.19 5.05 9.96
CA PHE A 76 0.51 4.42 8.83
C PHE A 76 -0.95 4.11 9.15
N ASN A 77 -1.77 4.05 8.11
CA ASN A 77 -3.15 3.60 8.21
C ASN A 77 -3.19 2.06 8.24
N LYS A 78 -3.50 1.50 9.42
CA LYS A 78 -3.59 0.05 9.64
C LYS A 78 -4.72 -0.61 8.83
N GLU A 79 -5.88 0.04 8.74
CA GLU A 79 -7.03 -0.47 7.98
C GLU A 79 -6.69 -0.64 6.49
N ARG A 80 -5.97 0.34 5.92
CA ARG A 80 -5.50 0.27 4.54
C ARG A 80 -4.44 -0.81 4.37
N LEU A 81 -3.51 -0.95 5.31
CA LEU A 81 -2.51 -2.02 5.27
C LEU A 81 -3.18 -3.40 5.27
N ASP A 82 -4.15 -3.62 6.15
CA ASP A 82 -4.87 -4.89 6.26
C ASP A 82 -5.75 -5.16 5.02
N TYR A 83 -6.39 -4.14 4.47
CA TYR A 83 -7.07 -4.23 3.17
C TYR A 83 -6.11 -4.70 2.08
N TRP A 84 -4.94 -4.05 1.93
CA TRP A 84 -3.98 -4.40 0.89
C TRP A 84 -3.39 -5.80 1.07
N LYS A 85 -3.17 -6.24 2.32
CA LYS A 85 -2.80 -7.63 2.62
C LYS A 85 -3.90 -8.60 2.20
N SER A 86 -5.16 -8.29 2.49
CA SER A 86 -6.30 -9.16 2.14
C SER A 86 -6.51 -9.33 0.63
N VAL A 87 -6.14 -8.33 -0.18
CA VAL A 87 -6.20 -8.42 -1.65
C VAL A 87 -4.96 -9.06 -2.27
N GLY A 88 -3.99 -9.49 -1.46
CA GLY A 88 -2.81 -10.25 -1.88
C GLY A 88 -1.53 -9.43 -2.07
N ALA A 89 -1.47 -8.19 -1.56
CA ALA A 89 -0.24 -7.40 -1.59
C ALA A 89 0.83 -8.01 -0.66
N LYS A 90 2.05 -8.19 -1.16
CA LYS A 90 3.19 -8.65 -0.36
C LYS A 90 3.90 -7.48 0.30
N LEU A 91 4.22 -7.58 1.59
CA LEU A 91 5.08 -6.60 2.25
C LEU A 91 6.55 -6.90 1.97
N SER A 92 7.36 -5.87 1.76
CA SER A 92 8.82 -6.00 1.85
C SER A 92 9.26 -6.27 3.30
N ASP A 93 10.38 -6.97 3.48
CA ASP A 93 10.88 -7.38 4.80
C ASP A 93 10.98 -6.21 5.79
N ARG A 94 11.50 -5.07 5.34
CA ARG A 94 11.63 -3.89 6.20
C ARG A 94 10.27 -3.31 6.60
N VAL A 95 9.29 -3.28 5.69
CA VAL A 95 7.93 -2.83 6.04
C VAL A 95 7.32 -3.79 7.05
N ALA A 96 7.44 -5.10 6.81
CA ALA A 96 6.93 -6.12 7.72
C ALA A 96 7.55 -6.04 9.13
N GLN A 97 8.80 -5.62 9.26
CA GLN A 97 9.45 -5.40 10.57
C GLN A 97 8.90 -4.18 11.31
N ILE A 98 8.68 -3.06 10.60
CA ILE A 98 8.30 -1.79 11.23
C ILE A 98 6.78 -1.67 11.46
N THR A 99 5.96 -2.44 10.74
CA THR A 99 4.49 -2.47 10.88
C THR A 99 3.98 -3.66 11.70
N LYS A 100 4.81 -4.22 12.59
CA LYS A 100 4.36 -5.24 13.55
C LYS A 100 3.46 -4.63 14.63
#